data_AF-A0A7G8BPR6-F1
#
_entry.id   AF-A0A7G8BPR6-F1
#
_cell.length_a   1.000
_cell.length_b   1.000
_cell.length_c   1.000
_cell.angle_alpha   90.00
_cell.angle_beta   90.00
_cell.angle_gamma   90.00
#
_symmetry.space_group_name_H-M   'P 1'
#
loop_
_entity.id
_entity.type
_entity.pdbx_description
1 polymer ?
#
loop_
_entity_poly.entity_id
_entity_poly.type
_entity_poly.pdbx_seq_one_letter_code
_entity_poly.pdbx_strand_id
1 'polypeptide(L)'
;MAAIELTAPRIIVIEDDRRRQYQFTVARIAKKQWLRYFEGIVSTSENQDGKRLDSFDSSAARLELAEQVLADAKGYKSEKPVTEIAGWQKLLPLSHRLGVANALIDVRRSDKAGDDDEPIRLGDESITLDAVWGADESGVMRKYHGLRHNFQTPSAEHQRRFSRDASRSVIVGGSRSGKTRWLGAQATLIELYDELIQSVDGYTVSGAMPDRAAIVEYMDAYHKVAAADQLFSPAAPKLSEEEQ
;
A
#
# COMPACT_ATOMS: atom_id res chain seq x y z
N MET A 1 0.83 -2.96 22.82
CA MET A 1 1.01 -2.07 21.64
C MET A 1 -0.37 -1.69 21.12
N ALA A 2 -0.57 -0.50 20.57
CA ALA A 2 -1.86 -0.18 19.96
C ALA A 2 -1.98 -0.91 18.62
N ALA A 3 -3.15 -1.46 18.36
CA ALA A 3 -3.46 -2.14 17.13
C ALA A 3 -4.17 -1.20 16.14
N ILE A 4 -4.05 -1.51 14.85
CA ILE A 4 -4.83 -0.88 13.80
C ILE A 4 -6.23 -1.48 13.81
N GLU A 5 -7.25 -0.65 14.05
CA GLU A 5 -8.65 -1.04 13.88
C GLU A 5 -9.02 -0.97 12.39
N LEU A 6 -9.25 -2.13 11.77
CA LEU A 6 -9.47 -2.26 10.32
C LEU A 6 -10.86 -1.80 9.87
N THR A 7 -11.84 -1.75 10.78
CA THR A 7 -13.20 -1.31 10.46
C THR A 7 -13.42 0.19 10.69
N ALA A 8 -12.52 0.84 11.44
CA ALA A 8 -12.60 2.26 11.71
C ALA A 8 -12.27 3.10 10.47
N PRO A 9 -12.95 4.24 10.27
CA PRO A 9 -12.55 5.19 9.23
C PRO A 9 -11.14 5.70 9.52
N ARG A 10 -10.34 5.91 8.47
CA ARG A 10 -9.02 6.52 8.64
C ARG A 10 -9.19 8.02 8.76
N ILE A 11 -8.63 8.59 9.81
CA ILE A 11 -8.54 10.04 9.98
C ILE A 11 -7.13 10.46 9.58
N ILE A 12 -6.99 11.20 8.49
CA ILE A 12 -5.70 11.72 8.05
C ILE A 12 -5.62 13.19 8.42
N VAL A 13 -4.57 13.57 9.14
CA VAL A 13 -4.27 14.96 9.47
C VAL A 13 -3.00 15.35 8.74
N ILE A 14 -3.04 16.50 8.08
CA ILE A 14 -1.87 17.11 7.45
C ILE A 14 -1.69 18.53 7.98
N GLU A 15 -0.48 19.04 7.84
CA GLU A 15 -0.12 20.42 8.17
C GLU A 15 0.39 21.13 6.91
N ASP A 16 -0.07 22.35 6.66
CA ASP A 16 0.45 23.19 5.58
C ASP A 16 1.71 23.98 6.01
N ASP A 17 2.29 24.72 5.06
CA ASP A 17 3.47 25.58 5.28
C ASP A 17 3.25 26.67 6.35
N ARG A 18 2.00 26.97 6.68
CA ARG A 18 1.57 27.97 7.67
C ARG A 18 1.19 27.34 9.01
N ARG A 19 1.50 26.06 9.21
CA ARG A 19 1.17 25.27 10.40
C ARG A 19 -0.34 25.15 10.66
N ARG A 20 -1.16 25.24 9.62
CA ARG A 20 -2.60 24.98 9.74
C ARG A 20 -2.86 23.50 9.53
N GLN A 21 -3.66 22.94 10.43
CA GLN A 21 -4.04 21.54 10.36
C GLN A 21 -5.34 21.37 9.58
N TYR A 22 -5.35 20.36 8.72
CA TYR A 22 -6.52 19.92 7.98
C TYR A 22 -6.74 18.45 8.26
N GLN A 23 -7.99 18.10 8.55
CA GLN A 23 -8.38 16.73 8.88
C GLN A 23 -9.25 16.19 7.77
N PHE A 24 -9.01 14.94 7.38
CA PHE A 24 -9.73 14.23 6.35
C PHE A 24 -10.24 12.92 6.92
N THR A 25 -11.52 12.66 6.71
CA THR A 25 -12.11 11.34 7.02
C THR A 25 -12.14 10.54 5.72
N VAL A 26 -11.46 9.41 5.72
CA VAL A 26 -11.43 8.48 4.60
C VAL A 26 -12.34 7.29 4.91
N ALA A 27 -13.26 7.03 4.00
CA ALA A 27 -14.09 5.83 4.04
C ALA A 27 -13.23 4.57 3.83
N ARG A 28 -13.74 3.41 4.25
CA ARG A 28 -13.07 2.13 3.95
C ARG A 28 -12.86 1.99 2.45
N ILE A 29 -11.60 1.73 2.07
CA ILE A 29 -11.21 1.60 0.67
C ILE A 29 -11.50 0.18 0.21
N ALA A 30 -12.42 0.05 -0.76
CA ALA A 30 -12.79 -1.25 -1.31
C ALA A 30 -11.68 -1.84 -2.19
N LYS A 31 -11.61 -3.18 -2.28
CA LYS A 31 -10.68 -3.89 -3.18
C LYS A 31 -10.69 -3.34 -4.60
N LYS A 32 -11.87 -3.02 -5.14
CA LYS A 32 -12.02 -2.46 -6.50
C LYS A 32 -11.33 -1.09 -6.66
N GLN A 33 -11.37 -0.23 -5.64
CA GLN A 33 -10.73 1.08 -5.68
C GLN A 33 -9.20 0.93 -5.66
N TRP A 34 -8.68 -0.01 -4.86
CA TRP A 34 -7.27 -0.36 -4.88
C TRP A 34 -6.79 -0.96 -6.20
N LEU A 35 -7.55 -1.89 -6.78
CA LEU A 35 -7.21 -2.45 -8.09
C LEU A 35 -7.15 -1.36 -9.16
N ARG A 36 -8.11 -0.42 -9.16
CA ARG A 36 -8.08 0.74 -10.06
C ARG A 36 -6.85 1.63 -9.82
N TYR A 37 -6.46 1.83 -8.57
CA TYR A 37 -5.22 2.52 -8.23
C TYR A 37 -3.99 1.81 -8.83
N PHE A 38 -3.87 0.49 -8.63
CA PHE A 38 -2.74 -0.28 -9.15
C PHE A 38 -2.68 -0.30 -10.69
N GLU A 39 -3.82 -0.42 -11.36
CA GLU A 39 -3.93 -0.34 -12.83
C GLU A 39 -3.52 1.04 -13.37
N GLY A 40 -3.73 2.08 -12.57
CA GLY A 40 -3.35 3.45 -12.89
C GLY A 40 -1.84 3.72 -12.74
N ILE A 41 -1.07 2.81 -12.14
CA ILE A 41 0.39 2.93 -12.04
C ILE A 41 0.98 2.68 -13.43
N VAL A 42 1.81 3.62 -13.87
CA VAL A 42 2.51 3.54 -15.15
C VAL A 42 3.97 3.22 -14.87
N SER A 43 4.37 1.97 -15.11
CA SER A 43 5.78 1.58 -15.18
C SER A 43 6.15 1.30 -16.62
N THR A 44 7.13 2.02 -17.13
CA THR A 44 7.53 1.96 -18.53
C THR A 44 9.04 1.90 -18.70
N SER A 45 9.48 1.20 -19.74
CA SER A 45 10.87 1.11 -20.15
C SER A 45 11.00 1.42 -21.64
N GLU A 46 11.91 2.31 -21.99
CA GLU A 46 12.23 2.65 -23.39
C GLU A 46 13.74 2.76 -23.59
N ASN A 47 14.21 2.44 -24.80
CA ASN A 47 15.60 2.65 -25.17
C ASN A 47 15.73 4.00 -25.88
N GLN A 48 16.46 4.93 -25.27
CA GLN A 48 16.77 6.23 -25.85
C GLN A 48 18.30 6.36 -25.97
N ASP A 49 18.79 6.56 -27.20
CA ASP A 49 20.22 6.73 -27.51
C ASP A 49 21.12 5.60 -26.94
N GLY A 50 20.63 4.36 -27.00
CA GLY A 50 21.34 3.17 -26.49
C GLY A 50 21.31 3.02 -24.97
N LYS A 51 20.59 3.88 -24.25
CA LYS A 51 20.36 3.78 -22.81
C LYS A 51 18.92 3.37 -22.52
N ARG A 52 18.75 2.45 -21.57
CA ARG A 52 17.44 2.10 -21.04
C ARG A 52 16.99 3.20 -20.07
N LEU A 53 15.88 3.84 -20.38
CA LEU A 53 15.18 4.78 -19.51
C LEU A 53 13.96 4.08 -18.91
N ASP A 54 13.99 3.88 -17.60
CA ASP A 54 12.85 3.38 -16.85
C ASP A 54 12.12 4.56 -16.20
N SER A 55 10.80 4.59 -16.32
CA SER A 55 9.93 5.63 -15.77
C SER A 55 8.79 4.98 -14.99
N PHE A 56 8.61 5.43 -13.75
CA PHE A 56 7.54 5.01 -12.85
C PHE A 56 6.73 6.23 -12.43
N ASP A 57 5.43 6.22 -12.69
CA ASP A 57 4.51 7.27 -12.24
C ASP A 57 3.24 6.66 -11.64
N SER A 58 3.00 6.98 -10.38
CA SER A 58 1.77 6.64 -9.64
C SER A 58 1.00 7.89 -9.20
N SER A 59 1.44 9.09 -9.60
CA SER A 59 0.95 10.36 -9.04
C SER A 59 -0.50 10.65 -9.36
N ALA A 60 -0.91 10.40 -10.60
CA ALA A 60 -2.30 10.58 -11.01
C ALA A 60 -3.20 9.54 -10.33
N ALA A 61 -2.77 8.28 -10.28
CA ALA A 61 -3.53 7.19 -9.68
C ALA A 61 -3.74 7.38 -8.17
N ARG A 62 -2.70 7.79 -7.42
CA ARG A 62 -2.82 8.05 -5.97
C ARG A 62 -3.78 9.21 -5.68
N LEU A 63 -3.73 10.25 -6.52
CA LEU A 63 -4.59 11.42 -6.38
C LEU A 63 -6.05 11.05 -6.63
N GLU A 64 -6.30 10.27 -7.69
CA GLU A 64 -7.63 9.76 -8.01
C GLU A 64 -8.18 8.88 -6.89
N LEU A 65 -7.35 8.00 -6.32
CA LEU A 65 -7.75 7.17 -5.16
C LEU A 65 -8.21 8.05 -3.99
N ALA A 66 -7.39 9.03 -3.58
CA ALA A 66 -7.73 9.93 -2.49
C ALA A 66 -9.06 10.66 -2.75
N GLU A 67 -9.28 11.19 -3.95
CA GLU A 67 -10.52 11.85 -4.32
C GLU A 67 -11.75 10.93 -4.27
N GLN A 68 -11.59 9.64 -4.57
CA GLN A 68 -12.68 8.67 -4.54
C GLN A 68 -13.08 8.24 -3.12
N VAL A 69 -12.16 8.28 -2.16
CA VAL A 69 -12.36 7.68 -0.82
C VAL A 69 -12.59 8.72 0.28
N LEU A 70 -12.36 10.00 -0.02
CA LEU A 70 -12.62 11.10 0.89
C LEU A 70 -14.12 11.25 1.18
N ALA A 71 -14.48 11.08 2.46
CA ALA A 71 -15.84 11.19 2.96
C ALA A 71 -16.13 12.56 3.57
N ASP A 72 -15.14 13.17 4.23
CA ASP A 72 -15.26 14.49 4.87
C ASP A 72 -13.91 15.20 4.95
N ALA A 73 -13.92 16.53 5.09
CA ALA A 73 -12.73 17.33 5.36
C ALA A 73 -13.04 18.55 6.24
N LYS A 74 -12.10 18.87 7.14
CA LYS A 74 -12.18 19.98 8.09
C LYS A 74 -10.96 20.89 7.97
N GLY A 75 -11.12 22.14 8.41
CA GLY A 75 -10.08 23.18 8.33
C GLY A 75 -10.23 24.12 7.13
N TYR A 76 -11.27 23.95 6.32
CA TYR A 76 -11.55 24.80 5.16
C TYR A 76 -12.65 25.81 5.43
N LYS A 77 -12.49 27.02 4.89
CA LYS A 77 -13.52 28.06 4.94
C LYS A 77 -14.50 27.87 3.79
N SER A 78 -15.78 27.70 4.10
CA SER A 78 -16.88 27.60 3.13
C SER A 78 -18.19 28.10 3.75
N GLU A 79 -19.15 28.50 2.91
CA GLU A 79 -20.47 28.98 3.37
C GLU A 79 -21.38 27.85 3.88
N LYS A 80 -21.08 26.61 3.49
CA LYS A 80 -21.75 25.38 3.88
C LYS A 80 -20.71 24.28 4.15
N PRO A 81 -21.07 23.16 4.82
CA PRO A 81 -20.17 22.02 4.97
C PRO A 81 -19.56 21.59 3.63
N VAL A 82 -18.26 21.26 3.61
CA VAL A 82 -17.56 20.93 2.36
C VAL A 82 -18.22 19.76 1.61
N THR A 83 -18.79 18.82 2.36
CA THR A 83 -19.51 17.64 1.85
C THR A 83 -20.78 17.98 1.07
N GLU A 84 -21.34 19.18 1.25
CA GLU A 84 -22.49 19.68 0.50
C GLU A 84 -22.10 20.41 -0.81
N ILE A 85 -20.81 20.57 -1.08
CA ILE A 85 -20.31 21.17 -2.32
C ILE A 85 -20.08 20.04 -3.34
N ALA A 86 -20.71 20.11 -4.51
CA ALA A 86 -20.58 19.07 -5.53
C ALA A 86 -19.12 18.95 -6.01
N GLY A 87 -18.55 17.74 -5.96
CA GLY A 87 -17.16 17.48 -6.37
C GLY A 87 -16.11 18.16 -5.50
N TRP A 88 -16.43 18.48 -4.24
CA TRP A 88 -15.57 19.21 -3.32
C TRP A 88 -14.18 18.62 -3.16
N GLN A 89 -14.02 17.30 -3.32
CA GLN A 89 -12.73 16.62 -3.21
C GLN A 89 -11.71 17.24 -4.18
N LYS A 90 -12.14 17.57 -5.41
CA LYS A 90 -11.26 18.19 -6.44
C LYS A 90 -10.99 19.67 -6.21
N LEU A 91 -11.80 20.34 -5.39
CA LEU A 91 -11.64 21.75 -5.02
C LEU A 91 -10.59 21.94 -3.91
N LEU A 92 -10.23 20.86 -3.21
CA LEU A 92 -9.17 20.90 -2.22
C LEU A 92 -7.82 21.27 -2.87
N PRO A 93 -6.96 22.05 -2.18
CA PRO A 93 -5.61 22.34 -2.65
C PRO A 93 -4.85 21.06 -3.06
N LEU A 94 -4.13 21.12 -4.18
CA LEU A 94 -3.43 19.95 -4.73
C LEU A 94 -2.44 19.35 -3.71
N SER A 95 -1.67 20.19 -3.02
CA SER A 95 -0.72 19.75 -1.98
C SER A 95 -1.42 18.94 -0.88
N HIS A 96 -2.65 19.31 -0.52
CA HIS A 96 -3.39 18.63 0.55
C HIS A 96 -3.87 17.26 0.09
N ARG A 97 -4.43 17.19 -1.12
CA ARG A 97 -4.81 15.90 -1.73
C ARG A 97 -3.62 14.96 -1.89
N LEU A 98 -2.45 15.48 -2.28
CA LEU A 98 -1.22 14.70 -2.35
C LEU A 98 -0.75 14.22 -0.97
N GLY A 99 -0.86 15.06 0.07
CA GLY A 99 -0.56 14.66 1.45
C GLY A 99 -1.44 13.49 1.92
N VAL A 100 -2.74 13.57 1.67
CA VAL A 100 -3.70 12.49 1.94
C VAL A 100 -3.34 11.24 1.13
N ALA A 101 -3.11 11.38 -0.17
CA ALA A 101 -2.77 10.26 -1.05
C ALA A 101 -1.49 9.54 -0.62
N ASN A 102 -0.46 10.27 -0.18
CA ASN A 102 0.77 9.70 0.32
C ASN A 102 0.56 8.94 1.64
N ALA A 103 -0.23 9.49 2.56
CA ALA A 103 -0.54 8.82 3.82
C ALA A 103 -1.32 7.51 3.62
N LEU A 104 -2.18 7.41 2.59
CA LEU A 104 -2.93 6.19 2.30
C LEU A 104 -2.06 5.00 1.87
N ILE A 105 -0.90 5.28 1.27
CA ILE A 105 0.02 4.28 0.72
C ILE A 105 1.32 4.16 1.53
N ASP A 106 1.39 4.81 2.69
CA ASP A 106 2.57 4.75 3.55
C ASP A 106 2.58 3.46 4.35
N VAL A 107 2.97 2.39 3.65
CA VAL A 107 3.20 1.05 4.16
C VAL A 107 4.52 0.58 3.59
N ARG A 108 5.40 0.08 4.45
CA ARG A 108 6.73 -0.37 4.07
C ARG A 108 7.14 -1.58 4.90
N ARG A 109 8.11 -2.34 4.40
CA ARG A 109 8.78 -3.37 5.21
C ARG A 109 9.34 -2.73 6.47
N SER A 110 9.16 -3.40 7.61
CA SER A 110 9.82 -3.00 8.85
C SER A 110 11.30 -3.34 8.76
N ASP A 111 12.16 -2.34 8.98
CA ASP A 111 13.62 -2.54 9.15
C ASP A 111 13.93 -3.20 10.50
N LYS A 112 12.99 -3.11 11.45
CA LYS A 112 13.01 -3.85 12.69
C LYS A 112 12.37 -5.19 12.42
N ALA A 113 13.14 -6.14 11.91
CA ALA A 113 12.77 -7.53 12.05
C ALA A 113 12.62 -7.79 13.57
N GLY A 114 11.52 -8.40 13.99
CA GLY A 114 11.39 -8.83 15.38
C GLY A 114 12.58 -9.73 15.71
N ASP A 115 13.13 -9.61 16.94
CA ASP A 115 14.35 -10.27 17.43
C ASP A 115 15.05 -11.10 16.34
N ASP A 116 16.04 -10.50 15.67
CA ASP A 116 16.82 -11.07 14.54
C ASP A 116 17.44 -12.47 14.83
N ASP A 117 17.34 -12.94 16.07
CA ASP A 117 17.83 -14.22 16.55
C ASP A 117 16.73 -15.29 16.77
N GLU A 118 15.44 -15.00 16.59
CA GLU A 118 14.38 -16.02 16.70
C GLU A 118 14.44 -17.01 15.52
N PRO A 119 14.57 -18.33 15.78
CA PRO A 119 14.56 -19.33 14.73
C PRO A 119 13.24 -19.32 13.95
N ILE A 120 13.34 -19.31 12.62
CA ILE A 120 12.16 -19.43 11.74
C ILE A 120 11.51 -20.80 11.92
N ARG A 121 10.20 -20.82 12.14
CA ARG A 121 9.42 -22.05 12.20
C ARG A 121 9.17 -22.59 10.79
N LEU A 122 9.50 -23.86 10.56
CA LEU A 122 9.23 -24.49 9.27
C LEU A 122 7.73 -24.53 8.96
N GLY A 123 7.36 -24.15 7.74
CA GLY A 123 5.97 -24.12 7.27
C GLY A 123 5.24 -22.81 7.54
N ASP A 124 5.81 -21.92 8.37
CA ASP A 124 5.25 -20.62 8.72
C ASP A 124 6.25 -19.51 8.36
N GLU A 125 5.82 -18.53 7.59
CA GLU A 125 6.64 -17.37 7.19
C GLU A 125 6.02 -16.08 7.71
N SER A 126 6.82 -15.24 8.37
CA SER A 126 6.34 -14.00 8.99
C SER A 126 6.93 -12.80 8.28
N ILE A 127 6.06 -11.91 7.79
CA ILE A 127 6.45 -10.62 7.22
C ILE A 127 6.01 -9.52 8.18
N THR A 128 6.89 -8.55 8.41
CA THR A 128 6.62 -7.41 9.31
C THR A 128 6.61 -6.11 8.53
N LEU A 129 5.55 -5.31 8.71
CA LEU A 129 5.35 -4.02 8.08
C LEU A 129 5.34 -2.88 9.11
N ASP A 130 5.72 -1.69 8.66
CA ASP A 130 5.47 -0.42 9.30
C ASP A 130 4.44 0.33 8.45
N ALA A 131 3.48 1.01 9.08
CA ALA A 131 2.47 1.78 8.36
C ALA A 131 2.05 3.05 9.10
N VAL A 132 1.76 4.11 8.35
CA VAL A 132 0.96 5.23 8.84
C VAL A 132 -0.51 4.94 8.51
N TRP A 133 -1.38 4.99 9.51
CA TRP A 133 -2.79 4.60 9.33
C TRP A 133 -3.77 5.75 9.54
N GLY A 134 -3.68 6.42 10.69
CA GLY A 134 -4.57 7.51 11.05
C GLY A 134 -4.08 8.29 12.25
N ALA A 135 -4.70 9.44 12.49
CA ALA A 135 -4.45 10.29 13.62
C ALA A 135 -5.07 9.74 14.90
N ASP A 136 -4.42 10.00 16.03
CA ASP A 136 -5.00 9.78 17.35
C ASP A 136 -5.97 10.91 17.74
N GLU A 137 -6.51 10.84 18.97
CA GLU A 137 -7.43 11.85 19.52
C GLU A 137 -6.82 13.26 19.60
N SER A 138 -5.49 13.37 19.59
CA SER A 138 -4.77 14.65 19.59
C SER A 138 -4.52 15.22 18.19
N GLY A 139 -4.95 14.51 17.14
CA GLY A 139 -4.74 14.91 15.75
C GLY A 139 -3.35 14.60 15.21
N VAL A 140 -2.54 13.82 15.93
CA VAL A 140 -1.19 13.45 15.50
C VAL A 140 -1.24 12.14 14.70
N MET A 141 -0.69 12.15 13.48
CA MET A 141 -0.60 10.96 12.64
C MET A 141 0.23 9.88 13.32
N ARG A 142 -0.36 8.70 13.49
CA ARG A 142 0.30 7.58 14.15
C ARG A 142 0.97 6.64 13.16
N LYS A 143 2.24 6.38 13.42
CA LYS A 143 2.98 5.29 12.78
C LYS A 143 2.92 4.04 13.65
N TYR A 144 2.48 2.96 13.05
CA TYR A 144 2.44 1.63 13.63
C TYR A 144 3.69 0.88 13.16
N HIS A 145 4.31 0.18 14.09
CA HIS A 145 5.52 -0.60 13.85
C HIS A 145 5.27 -2.06 14.18
N GLY A 146 5.98 -2.95 13.51
CA GLY A 146 5.94 -4.36 13.88
C GLY A 146 4.63 -5.06 13.50
N LEU A 147 3.92 -4.57 12.48
CA LEU A 147 2.67 -5.17 12.01
C LEU A 147 2.98 -6.51 11.33
N ARG A 148 2.70 -7.61 12.02
CA ARG A 148 3.13 -8.95 11.58
C ARG A 148 2.03 -9.65 10.80
N HIS A 149 2.40 -10.24 9.68
CA HIS A 149 1.57 -11.11 8.87
C HIS A 149 2.21 -12.49 8.84
N ASN A 150 1.50 -13.50 9.33
CA ASN A 150 1.98 -14.88 9.36
C ASN A 150 1.30 -15.67 8.25
N PHE A 151 2.10 -16.26 7.38
CA PHE A 151 1.69 -16.99 6.19
C PHE A 151 2.07 -18.46 6.30
N GLN A 152 1.30 -19.31 5.64
CA GLN A 152 1.79 -20.62 5.25
C GLN A 152 2.92 -20.44 4.21
N THR A 153 3.96 -21.29 4.28
CA THR A 153 5.03 -21.33 3.27
C THR A 153 4.47 -21.46 1.85
N PRO A 154 4.84 -20.57 0.91
CA PRO A 154 4.39 -20.64 -0.47
C PRO A 154 4.89 -21.90 -1.19
N SER A 155 4.07 -22.41 -2.12
CA SER A 155 4.45 -23.51 -3.01
C SER A 155 5.14 -22.99 -4.27
N ALA A 156 5.79 -23.91 -5.00
CA ALA A 156 6.35 -23.60 -6.32
C ALA A 156 5.28 -23.12 -7.34
N GLU A 157 4.02 -23.57 -7.19
CA GLU A 157 2.93 -23.10 -8.05
C GLU A 157 2.54 -21.64 -7.71
N HIS A 158 2.58 -21.25 -6.44
CA HIS A 158 2.37 -19.85 -6.06
C HIS A 158 3.45 -18.94 -6.66
N GLN A 159 4.72 -19.35 -6.57
CA GLN A 159 5.83 -18.64 -7.20
C GLN A 159 5.66 -18.52 -8.72
N ARG A 160 5.19 -19.59 -9.38
CA ARG A 160 4.92 -19.58 -10.82
C ARG A 160 3.81 -18.60 -11.20
N ARG A 161 2.69 -18.59 -10.47
CA ARG A 161 1.58 -17.62 -10.68
C ARG A 161 2.08 -16.19 -10.54
N PHE A 162 2.81 -15.88 -9.47
CA PHE A 162 3.40 -14.56 -9.25
C PHE A 162 4.36 -14.17 -10.39
N SER A 163 5.33 -15.03 -10.72
CA SER A 163 6.33 -14.77 -11.76
C SER A 163 5.70 -14.53 -13.14
N ARG A 164 4.66 -15.30 -13.48
CA ARG A 164 3.91 -15.14 -14.73
C ARG A 164 3.27 -13.76 -14.82
N ASP A 165 2.63 -13.29 -13.75
CA ASP A 165 1.91 -12.01 -13.78
C ASP A 165 2.84 -10.81 -13.62
N ALA A 166 3.91 -10.95 -12.82
CA ALA A 166 4.94 -9.91 -12.66
C ALA A 166 5.71 -9.61 -13.96
N SER A 167 5.84 -10.61 -14.84
CA SER A 167 6.50 -10.45 -16.14
C SER A 167 5.59 -9.96 -17.27
N ARG A 168 4.31 -9.68 -16.99
CA ARG A 168 3.37 -9.19 -18.02
C ARG A 168 3.71 -7.77 -18.44
N SER A 169 3.93 -7.61 -19.75
CA SER A 169 4.16 -6.32 -20.38
C SER A 169 3.38 -6.19 -21.69
N VAL A 170 3.17 -4.95 -22.10
CA VAL A 170 2.58 -4.59 -23.39
C VAL A 170 3.46 -3.53 -24.06
N ILE A 171 3.66 -3.65 -25.37
CA ILE A 171 4.38 -2.63 -26.14
C ILE A 171 3.37 -1.56 -26.56
N VAL A 172 3.61 -0.32 -26.17
CA VAL A 172 2.80 0.85 -26.48
C VAL A 172 3.63 1.77 -27.38
N GLY A 173 3.17 2.05 -28.59
CA GLY A 173 3.87 2.88 -29.58
C GLY A 173 4.18 2.15 -30.88
N GLY A 174 4.54 2.90 -31.93
CA GLY A 174 4.86 2.36 -33.25
C GLY A 174 6.29 1.79 -33.35
N SER A 175 6.64 1.26 -34.52
CA SER A 175 7.93 0.59 -34.79
C SER A 175 9.20 1.41 -34.53
N ARG A 176 9.09 2.74 -34.36
CA ARG A 176 10.21 3.66 -34.10
C ARG A 176 10.28 4.19 -32.67
N SER A 177 9.26 3.95 -31.84
CA SER A 177 9.14 4.53 -30.49
C SER A 177 8.41 3.60 -29.52
N GLY A 178 8.66 2.29 -29.63
CA GLY A 178 8.00 1.30 -28.80
C GLY A 178 8.40 1.45 -27.33
N LYS A 179 7.43 1.77 -26.48
CA LYS A 179 7.59 1.84 -25.03
C LYS A 179 7.01 0.58 -24.41
N THR A 180 7.78 -0.14 -23.61
CA THR A 180 7.26 -1.31 -22.90
C THR A 180 6.56 -0.83 -21.64
N ARG A 181 5.26 -1.12 -21.47
CA ARG A 181 4.50 -0.87 -20.24
C ARG A 181 4.32 -2.17 -19.47
N TRP A 182 4.69 -2.17 -18.20
CA TRP A 182 4.49 -3.30 -17.29
C TRP A 182 3.13 -3.19 -16.62
N LEU A 183 2.40 -4.31 -16.54
CA LEU A 183 1.01 -4.34 -16.04
C LEU A 183 0.91 -4.59 -14.53
N GLY A 184 2.00 -5.04 -13.89
CA GLY A 184 2.04 -5.35 -12.46
C GLY A 184 1.35 -6.68 -12.09
N ALA A 185 1.59 -7.14 -10.86
CA ALA A 185 1.08 -8.41 -10.32
C ALA A 185 0.15 -8.23 -9.10
N GLN A 186 -0.34 -7.01 -8.85
CA GLN A 186 -0.99 -6.65 -7.58
C GLN A 186 -2.28 -7.42 -7.32
N ALA A 187 -3.10 -7.70 -8.35
CA ALA A 187 -4.28 -8.54 -8.21
C ALA A 187 -3.90 -9.96 -7.75
N THR A 188 -2.88 -10.54 -8.37
CA THR A 188 -2.35 -11.87 -8.04
C THR A 188 -1.76 -11.90 -6.63
N LEU A 189 -1.04 -10.85 -6.22
CA LEU A 189 -0.51 -10.74 -4.86
C LEU A 189 -1.62 -10.68 -3.80
N ILE A 190 -2.74 -10.00 -4.08
CA ILE A 190 -3.89 -9.98 -3.17
C ILE A 190 -4.50 -11.39 -3.04
N GLU A 191 -4.63 -12.11 -4.14
CA GLU A 191 -5.14 -13.50 -4.12
C GLU A 191 -4.21 -14.43 -3.34
N LEU A 192 -2.90 -14.37 -3.61
CA LEU A 192 -1.90 -15.17 -2.91
C LEU A 192 -1.85 -14.85 -1.42
N TYR A 193 -1.99 -13.56 -1.05
CA TYR A 193 -2.17 -13.17 0.35
C TYR A 193 -3.40 -13.86 0.96
N ASP A 194 -4.56 -13.74 0.31
CA ASP A 194 -5.83 -14.29 0.81
C ASP A 194 -5.80 -15.82 0.91
N GLU A 195 -5.04 -16.49 0.05
CA GLU A 195 -4.81 -17.94 0.07
C GLU A 195 -3.89 -18.34 1.25
N LEU A 196 -2.77 -17.64 1.44
CA LEU A 196 -1.68 -18.05 2.33
C LEU A 196 -1.76 -17.51 3.76
N ILE A 197 -2.51 -16.43 4.00
CA ILE A 197 -2.56 -15.80 5.32
C ILE A 197 -3.16 -16.74 6.37
N GLN A 198 -2.47 -16.86 7.51
CA GLN A 198 -2.91 -17.64 8.66
C GLN A 198 -3.37 -16.74 9.80
N SER A 199 -2.56 -15.74 10.17
CA SER A 199 -2.88 -14.79 11.24
C SER A 199 -2.17 -13.45 11.06
N VAL A 200 -2.58 -12.45 11.83
CA VAL A 200 -1.90 -11.14 11.88
C VAL A 200 -1.79 -10.66 13.32
N ASP A 201 -0.72 -9.92 13.61
CA ASP A 201 -0.51 -9.24 14.89
C ASP A 201 -0.41 -7.73 14.69
N GLY A 202 -1.00 -6.97 15.63
CA GLY A 202 -1.07 -5.51 15.53
C GLY A 202 -2.30 -4.97 14.81
N TYR A 203 -3.31 -5.82 14.58
CA TYR A 203 -4.59 -5.46 13.96
C TYR A 203 -5.79 -5.92 14.81
N THR A 204 -6.89 -5.18 14.72
CA THR A 204 -8.18 -5.56 15.29
C THR A 204 -9.31 -5.35 14.30
N VAL A 205 -10.40 -6.10 14.51
CA VAL A 205 -11.70 -5.89 13.88
C VAL A 205 -12.72 -5.77 15.01
N SER A 206 -13.35 -4.59 15.13
CA SER A 206 -14.27 -4.28 16.24
C SER A 206 -13.63 -4.51 17.62
N GLY A 207 -12.35 -4.17 17.78
CA GLY A 207 -11.59 -4.31 19.02
C GLY A 207 -11.12 -5.73 19.36
N ALA A 208 -11.46 -6.74 18.56
CA ALA A 208 -11.00 -8.12 18.74
C ALA A 208 -9.90 -8.48 17.75
N MET A 209 -9.07 -9.48 18.09
CA MET A 209 -8.09 -10.05 17.16
C MET A 209 -8.84 -10.69 15.97
N PRO A 210 -8.50 -10.34 14.72
CA PRO A 210 -9.24 -10.82 13.57
C PRO A 210 -8.90 -12.28 13.27
N ASP A 211 -9.93 -13.07 12.95
CA ASP A 211 -9.73 -14.40 12.38
C ASP A 211 -9.35 -14.30 10.88
N ARG A 212 -9.03 -15.44 10.26
CA ARG A 212 -8.63 -15.49 8.84
C ARG A 212 -9.69 -14.87 7.91
N ALA A 213 -10.97 -15.12 8.16
CA ALA A 213 -12.04 -14.58 7.31
C ALA A 213 -12.11 -13.06 7.42
N ALA A 214 -12.02 -12.52 8.63
CA ALA A 214 -11.97 -11.09 8.89
C ALA A 214 -10.69 -10.46 8.32
N ILE A 215 -9.54 -11.13 8.37
CA ILE A 215 -8.31 -10.63 7.71
C ILE A 215 -8.53 -10.52 6.20
N VAL A 216 -9.05 -11.57 5.56
CA VAL A 216 -9.32 -11.57 4.11
C VAL A 216 -10.35 -10.49 3.73
N GLU A 217 -11.36 -10.26 4.56
CA GLU A 217 -12.38 -9.26 4.26
C GLU A 217 -11.89 -7.83 4.50
N TYR A 218 -11.31 -7.54 5.67
CA TYR A 218 -11.08 -6.19 6.16
C TYR A 218 -9.65 -5.68 5.94
N MET A 219 -8.67 -6.56 5.71
CA MET A 219 -7.30 -6.10 5.46
C MET A 219 -7.23 -5.28 4.17
N ASP A 220 -6.51 -4.18 4.27
CA ASP A 220 -6.36 -3.27 3.16
C ASP A 220 -5.57 -3.88 2.00
N ALA A 221 -6.05 -3.73 0.77
CA ALA A 221 -5.40 -4.40 -0.36
C ALA A 221 -3.96 -3.92 -0.57
N TYR A 222 -3.63 -2.67 -0.21
CA TYR A 222 -2.24 -2.19 -0.22
C TYR A 222 -1.34 -2.93 0.77
N HIS A 223 -1.82 -3.20 1.99
CA HIS A 223 -1.12 -4.03 2.96
C HIS A 223 -0.95 -5.47 2.47
N LYS A 224 -2.00 -6.04 1.85
CA LYS A 224 -1.93 -7.38 1.27
C LYS A 224 -0.84 -7.48 0.22
N VAL A 225 -0.80 -6.52 -0.71
CA VAL A 225 0.24 -6.43 -1.75
C VAL A 225 1.62 -6.27 -1.11
N ALA A 226 1.79 -5.33 -0.18
CA ALA A 226 3.07 -5.08 0.47
C ALA A 226 3.61 -6.32 1.21
N ALA A 227 2.76 -7.03 1.94
CA ALA A 227 3.16 -8.24 2.66
C ALA A 227 3.47 -9.41 1.71
N ALA A 228 2.61 -9.66 0.72
CA ALA A 228 2.80 -10.75 -0.23
C ALA A 228 4.01 -10.52 -1.15
N ASP A 229 4.28 -9.29 -1.57
CA ASP A 229 5.46 -8.96 -2.38
C ASP A 229 6.77 -9.31 -1.65
N GLN A 230 6.83 -9.05 -0.33
CA GLN A 230 7.98 -9.45 0.48
C GLN A 230 8.09 -10.97 0.64
N LEU A 231 6.96 -11.67 0.72
CA LEU A 231 6.92 -13.13 0.84
C LEU A 231 7.57 -13.84 -0.36
N PHE A 232 7.49 -13.25 -1.56
CA PHE A 232 8.09 -13.79 -2.78
C PHE A 232 9.45 -13.17 -3.14
N SER A 233 10.00 -12.34 -2.26
CA SER A 233 11.33 -11.76 -2.45
C SER A 233 12.41 -12.79 -2.09
N PRO A 234 13.38 -13.08 -2.98
CA PRO A 234 14.41 -14.07 -2.71
C PRO A 234 15.32 -13.62 -1.56
N ALA A 235 15.73 -14.58 -0.72
CA ALA A 235 16.78 -14.33 0.25
C ALA A 235 18.10 -14.00 -0.47
N ALA A 236 18.81 -12.98 0.01
CA ALA A 236 20.12 -12.63 -0.51
C ALA A 236 21.20 -13.58 0.07
N PRO A 237 22.09 -14.14 -0.76
CA PRO A 237 23.24 -14.86 -0.24
C PRO A 237 24.15 -13.89 0.53
N LYS A 238 24.69 -14.34 1.68
CA LYS A 238 25.72 -13.58 2.40
C LYS A 238 27.03 -13.73 1.64
N LEU A 239 27.45 -12.67 0.95
CA LEU A 239 28.74 -12.61 0.25
C LEU A 239 29.77 -11.94 1.15
N SER A 240 30.95 -12.53 1.30
CA SER A 240 32.14 -11.86 1.84
C SER A 240 33.01 -11.45 0.67
N GLU A 241 33.28 -10.15 0.51
CA GLU A 241 34.31 -9.68 -0.41
C GLU A 241 35.67 -9.92 0.27
N GLU A 242 36.51 -10.78 -0.32
CA GLU A 242 37.92 -10.83 0.06
C GLU A 242 38.60 -9.57 -0.48
N GLU A 243 39.11 -8.73 0.42
CA GLU A 243 39.97 -7.60 0.05
C GLU A 243 41.19 -8.15 -0.73
N GLN A 244 41.30 -7.78 -2.02
CA GLN A 244 42.48 -8.04 -2.84
C GLN A 244 43.47 -6.89 -2.76
#